data_AF-A0A6L3X270-F1
#
_entry.id   AF-A0A6L3X270-F1
#
_cell.length_a   1.000
_cell.length_b   1.000
_cell.length_c   1.000
_cell.angle_alpha   90.00
_cell.angle_beta   90.00
_cell.angle_gamma   90.00
#
_symmetry.space_group_name_H-M   'P 1'
#
loop_
_entity.id
_entity.type
_entity.pdbx_description
1 polymer ?
#
loop_
_entity_poly.entity_id
_entity_poly.type
_entity_poly.pdbx_seq_one_letter_code
_entity_poly.pdbx_strand_id
1 'polypeptide(L)'
;NFVVLTAALSGCNSGMYSCGRMLYALSQNKQLPAVMGKVSRVGVPVAGVAVSIVILLIGSCLNYIIPNPQRVFVYVYSASVLPGMVPWFVILISQLRFRQAHKKAIASHPFRSILFPYANYLTMAFLICVLIGMYFN
;
A
#
# COMPACT_ATOMS: atom_id res chain seq x y z
N ASN A 1 -6.42 -26.79 -5.00
CA ASN A 1 -5.13 -26.06 -5.01
C ASN A 1 -4.89 -25.20 -6.24
N PHE A 2 -5.26 -25.60 -7.46
CA PHE A 2 -5.08 -24.78 -8.67
C PHE A 2 -5.70 -23.37 -8.57
N VAL A 3 -6.97 -23.26 -8.18
CA VAL A 3 -7.67 -21.98 -8.03
C VAL A 3 -6.97 -21.06 -7.03
N VAL A 4 -6.50 -21.59 -5.90
CA VAL A 4 -5.80 -20.82 -4.86
C VAL A 4 -4.45 -20.31 -5.39
N LEU A 5 -3.70 -21.15 -6.10
CA LEU A 5 -2.42 -20.75 -6.70
C LEU A 5 -2.61 -19.67 -7.78
N THR A 6 -3.62 -19.81 -8.64
CA THR A 6 -3.92 -18.80 -9.66
C THR A 6 -4.36 -17.48 -9.04
N ALA A 7 -5.20 -17.52 -8.00
CA ALA A 7 -5.61 -16.33 -7.26
C ALA A 7 -4.40 -15.64 -6.60
N ALA A 8 -3.51 -16.41 -5.96
CA ALA A 8 -2.28 -15.89 -5.38
C ALA A 8 -1.36 -15.25 -6.44
N LEU A 9 -1.14 -15.91 -7.58
CA LEU A 9 -0.32 -15.38 -8.67
C LEU A 9 -0.91 -14.10 -9.27
N SER A 10 -2.23 -14.02 -9.43
CA SER A 10 -2.92 -12.82 -9.91
C SER A 10 -2.75 -11.64 -8.94
N GLY A 11 -2.91 -11.90 -7.63
CA GLY A 11 -2.66 -10.92 -6.57
C GLY A 11 -1.20 -10.43 -6.57
N CYS A 12 -0.24 -11.35 -6.66
CA CYS A 12 1.19 -11.01 -6.74
C CYS A 12 1.51 -10.15 -7.97
N ASN A 13 0.98 -10.48 -9.15
CA ASN A 13 1.21 -9.68 -10.36
C ASN A 13 0.65 -8.26 -10.23
N SER A 14 -0.57 -8.14 -9.69
CA SER A 14 -1.21 -6.83 -9.45
C SER A 14 -0.44 -6.00 -8.43
N GLY A 15 0.05 -6.63 -7.36
CA GLY A 15 0.88 -5.99 -6.34
C GLY A 15 2.20 -5.45 -6.89
N MET A 16 2.96 -6.29 -7.60
CA MET A 16 4.23 -5.88 -8.22
C MET A 16 4.05 -4.73 -9.22
N TYR A 17 3.01 -4.81 -10.05
CA TYR A 17 2.73 -3.76 -11.03
C TYR A 17 2.34 -2.44 -10.35
N SER A 18 1.48 -2.49 -9.33
CA SER A 18 1.07 -1.33 -8.55
C SER A 18 2.26 -0.66 -7.85
N CYS A 19 3.12 -1.45 -7.18
CA CYS A 19 4.35 -0.95 -6.57
C CYS A 19 5.28 -0.29 -7.60
N GLY A 20 5.50 -0.93 -8.75
CA GLY A 20 6.33 -0.38 -9.81
C GLY A 20 5.80 0.97 -10.33
N ARG A 21 4.48 1.11 -10.50
CA ARG A 21 3.85 2.36 -10.93
C ARG A 21 3.89 3.44 -9.84
N MET A 22 3.82 3.08 -8.57
CA MET A 22 3.99 4.02 -7.46
C MET A 22 5.43 4.56 -7.41
N LEU A 23 6.45 3.70 -7.56
CA LEU A 23 7.85 4.13 -7.66
C LEU A 23 8.11 5.03 -8.88
N TYR A 24 7.49 4.70 -10.01
CA TYR A 24 7.51 5.55 -11.21
C TYR A 24 6.92 6.94 -10.93
N ALA A 25 5.73 7.01 -10.30
CA ALA A 25 5.08 8.28 -9.97
C ALA A 25 5.93 9.14 -9.02
N LEU A 26 6.59 8.52 -8.04
CA LEU A 26 7.53 9.20 -7.14
C LEU A 26 8.76 9.73 -7.89
N SER A 27 9.29 8.97 -8.85
CA SER A 27 10.41 9.43 -9.70
C SER A 27 10.03 10.62 -10.58
N GLN A 28 8.81 10.63 -11.14
CA GLN A 28 8.29 11.77 -11.90
C GLN A 28 8.15 13.04 -11.05
N ASN A 29 7.87 12.90 -9.75
CA ASN A 29 7.87 14.00 -8.78
C ASN A 29 9.27 14.37 -8.27
N LYS A 30 10.35 13.85 -8.88
CA LYS A 30 11.76 14.06 -8.48
C LYS A 30 12.09 13.59 -7.05
N GLN A 31 11.29 12.66 -6.50
CA GLN A 31 11.50 12.09 -5.16
C GLN A 31 12.33 10.78 -5.19
N LEU A 32 12.63 10.25 -6.38
CA LEU A 32 13.45 9.06 -6.60
C LEU A 32 14.42 9.26 -7.78
N PRO A 33 15.49 8.45 -7.88
CA PRO A 33 16.43 8.51 -9.00
C PRO A 33 15.70 8.40 -10.34
N ALA A 34 16.16 9.15 -11.35
CA ALA A 34 15.54 9.20 -12.68
C ALA A 34 15.47 7.83 -13.38
N VAL A 35 16.29 6.86 -12.96
CA VAL A 35 16.27 5.47 -13.45
C VAL A 35 14.94 4.78 -13.14
N MET A 36 14.31 5.10 -12.00
CA MET A 36 13.00 4.55 -11.61
C MET A 36 11.84 5.15 -12.41
N GLY A 37 12.06 6.28 -13.09
CA GLY A 37 11.11 6.95 -13.96
C GLY A 37 11.14 6.45 -15.41
N LYS A 38 11.98 5.47 -15.77
CA LYS A 38 12.03 4.91 -17.12
C LYS A 38 10.97 3.82 -17.31
N VAL A 39 10.24 3.91 -18.42
CA VAL A 39 9.27 2.88 -18.85
C VAL A 39 9.77 2.13 -20.08
N SER A 40 9.38 0.86 -20.21
CA SER A 40 9.63 0.08 -21.42
C SER A 40 8.77 0.56 -22.59
N ARG A 41 9.04 0.03 -23.79
CA ARG A 41 8.22 0.25 -25.00
C ARG A 41 6.74 -0.13 -24.82
N VAL A 42 6.44 -0.98 -23.86
CA VAL A 42 5.08 -1.46 -23.53
C VAL A 42 4.47 -0.67 -22.34
N GLY A 43 5.13 0.40 -21.87
CA GLY A 43 4.62 1.28 -20.81
C GLY A 43 4.80 0.77 -19.37
N VAL A 44 5.62 -0.28 -19.18
CA VAL A 44 5.84 -0.90 -17.86
C VAL A 44 7.12 -0.34 -17.22
N PRO A 45 7.08 0.10 -15.95
CA PRO A 45 8.27 0.59 -15.23
C PRO A 45 9.17 -0.59 -14.80
N VAL A 46 10.07 -1.01 -15.70
CA VAL A 46 10.89 -2.22 -15.52
C VAL A 46 11.76 -2.14 -14.27
N ALA A 47 12.35 -0.98 -13.98
CA ALA A 47 13.17 -0.80 -12.79
C ALA A 47 12.36 -1.02 -11.49
N GLY A 48 11.13 -0.49 -11.43
CA GLY A 48 10.24 -0.69 -10.29
C GLY A 48 9.81 -2.15 -10.12
N VAL A 49 9.47 -2.82 -11.23
CA VAL A 49 9.12 -4.25 -11.21
C VAL A 49 10.31 -5.12 -10.78
N ALA A 50 11.51 -4.83 -11.28
CA ALA A 50 12.73 -5.54 -10.90
C ALA A 50 13.01 -5.43 -9.40
N VAL A 51 12.85 -4.23 -8.82
CA VAL A 51 12.97 -4.03 -7.38
C VAL A 51 11.95 -4.87 -6.60
N SER A 52 10.68 -4.90 -7.03
CA SER A 52 9.66 -5.74 -6.40
C SER A 52 10.01 -7.23 -6.46
N ILE A 53 10.52 -7.72 -7.59
CA ILE A 53 10.96 -9.11 -7.74
C ILE A 53 12.13 -9.42 -6.80
N VAL A 54 13.12 -8.54 -6.72
CA VAL A 54 14.27 -8.72 -5.82
C VAL A 54 13.81 -8.80 -4.35
N ILE A 55 12.90 -7.93 -3.93
CA ILE A 55 12.34 -7.96 -2.56
C ILE A 55 11.58 -9.27 -2.31
N LEU A 56 10.78 -9.73 -3.27
CA LEU A 56 10.07 -11.02 -3.15
C LEU A 56 11.03 -12.20 -3.06
N LEU A 57 12.12 -12.20 -3.84
CA LEU A 57 13.16 -13.23 -3.76
C LEU A 57 13.83 -13.22 -2.38
N ILE A 58 14.18 -12.04 -1.85
CA ILE A 58 14.73 -11.91 -0.49
C ILE A 58 13.75 -12.49 0.54
N GLY A 59 12.47 -12.11 0.47
CA GLY A 59 11.42 -12.62 1.35
C GLY A 59 11.22 -14.14 1.24
N SER A 60 11.36 -14.71 0.04
CA SER A 60 11.31 -16.16 -0.18
C SER A 60 12.55 -16.86 0.39
N CYS A 61 13.74 -16.28 0.24
CA CYS A 61 14.98 -16.81 0.82
C CYS A 61 14.94 -16.85 2.35
N LEU A 62 14.25 -15.89 2.99
CA LEU A 62 14.04 -15.90 4.45
C LEU A 62 13.35 -17.19 4.94
N ASN A 63 12.55 -17.85 4.11
CA ASN A 63 11.91 -19.12 4.45
C ASN A 63 12.93 -20.25 4.68
N TYR A 64 14.06 -20.23 3.97
CA TYR A 64 15.11 -21.25 4.08
C TYR A 64 16.05 -21.02 5.27
N ILE A 65 16.16 -19.78 5.77
CA ILE A 65 17.06 -19.41 6.87
C ILE A 65 16.40 -19.67 8.22
N ILE A 66 15.06 -19.59 8.30
CA ILE A 66 14.32 -19.73 9.55
C ILE A 66 13.75 -21.16 9.65
N PRO A 67 14.12 -21.94 10.68
CA PRO A 67 13.72 -23.35 10.80
C PRO A 67 12.20 -23.61 10.92
N ASN A 68 11.41 -22.58 11.28
CA ASN A 68 9.96 -22.69 11.47
C ASN A 68 9.18 -21.84 10.46
N PRO A 69 8.65 -22.41 9.37
CA PRO A 69 7.97 -21.66 8.31
C PRO A 69 6.73 -20.90 8.79
N GLN A 70 6.05 -21.38 9.84
CA GLN A 70 4.90 -20.67 10.44
C GLN A 70 5.33 -19.35 11.10
N ARG A 71 6.52 -19.29 11.70
CA ARG A 71 7.03 -18.05 12.32
C ARG A 71 7.43 -17.02 11.27
N VAL A 72 7.95 -17.45 10.12
CA VAL A 72 8.28 -16.56 9.00
C VAL A 72 7.05 -15.82 8.50
N PHE A 73 5.94 -16.55 8.31
CA PHE A 73 4.68 -15.92 7.89
C PHE A 73 4.22 -14.86 8.88
N VAL A 74 4.21 -15.17 10.17
CA VAL A 74 3.81 -14.22 11.22
C VAL A 74 4.73 -12.99 11.23
N TYR A 75 6.05 -13.16 11.16
CA TYR A 75 6.98 -12.04 11.16
C TYR A 75 6.81 -11.14 9.93
N VAL A 76 6.74 -11.71 8.73
CA VAL A 76 6.59 -10.95 7.48
C VAL A 76 5.22 -10.26 7.43
N TYR A 77 4.17 -10.96 7.86
CA TYR A 77 2.82 -10.39 7.91
C TYR A 77 2.76 -9.22 8.89
N SER A 78 3.17 -9.42 10.15
CA SER A 78 3.15 -8.36 11.17
C SER A 78 4.01 -7.16 10.79
N ALA A 79 5.17 -7.39 10.17
CA ALA A 79 6.03 -6.31 9.67
C ALA A 79 5.40 -5.51 8.52
N SER A 80 4.53 -6.12 7.72
CA SER A 80 3.89 -5.47 6.57
C SER A 80 2.63 -4.69 6.95
N VAL A 81 1.91 -5.11 7.99
CA VAL A 81 0.65 -4.46 8.40
C VAL A 81 0.88 -3.03 8.90
N LEU A 82 1.91 -2.78 9.71
CA LEU A 82 2.18 -1.46 10.26
C LEU A 82 2.44 -0.40 9.18
N PRO A 83 3.38 -0.58 8.24
CA PRO A 83 3.53 0.35 7.11
C PRO A 83 2.29 0.42 6.23
N GLY A 84 1.56 -0.68 6.07
CA GLY A 84 0.32 -0.74 5.30
C GLY A 84 -0.82 0.13 5.86
N MET A 85 -0.82 0.39 7.17
CA MET A 85 -1.82 1.27 7.80
C MET A 85 -1.52 2.76 7.64
N VAL A 86 -0.26 3.16 7.48
CA VAL A 86 0.14 4.57 7.39
C VAL A 86 -0.58 5.31 6.26
N PRO A 87 -0.66 4.79 5.01
CA PRO A 87 -1.39 5.42 3.93
C PRO A 87 -2.87 5.69 4.26
N TRP A 88 -3.52 4.82 5.03
CA TRP A 88 -4.93 5.00 5.42
C TRP A 88 -5.11 6.22 6.32
N PHE A 89 -4.23 6.39 7.32
CA PHE A 89 -4.23 7.59 8.13
C PHE A 89 -3.94 8.84 7.29
N VAL A 90 -2.96 8.78 6.39
CA VAL A 90 -2.62 9.89 5.50
C VAL A 90 -3.82 10.26 4.62
N ILE A 91 -4.54 9.28 4.06
CA ILE A 91 -5.74 9.51 3.25
C ILE A 91 -6.83 10.20 4.07
N LEU A 92 -7.15 9.68 5.26
CA LEU A 92 -8.20 10.24 6.13
C LEU A 92 -7.88 11.68 6.55
N ILE A 93 -6.65 11.95 6.95
CA ILE A 93 -6.19 13.28 7.36
C ILE A 93 -6.18 14.23 6.14
N SER A 94 -5.67 13.76 5.00
CA SER A 94 -5.63 14.55 3.77
C SER A 94 -7.03 14.91 3.29
N GLN A 95 -7.99 13.99 3.39
CA GLN A 95 -9.39 14.26 3.04
C GLN A 95 -10.00 15.33 3.96
N LEU A 96 -9.77 15.26 5.27
CA LEU A 96 -10.22 16.28 6.22
C LEU A 96 -9.62 17.65 5.91
N ARG A 97 -8.30 17.73 5.69
CA ARG A 97 -7.58 18.97 5.37
C ARG A 97 -7.97 19.55 4.02
N PHE A 98 -8.10 18.70 2.99
CA PHE A 98 -8.54 19.12 1.66
C PHE A 98 -9.90 19.80 1.74
N ARG A 99 -10.84 19.21 2.50
CA ARG A 99 -12.18 19.78 2.67
C ARG A 99 -12.21 21.07 3.47
N GLN A 100 -11.32 21.20 4.47
CA GLN A 100 -11.15 22.45 5.22
C GLN A 100 -10.56 23.58 4.36
N ALA A 101 -9.58 23.26 3.51
CA ALA A 101 -8.92 24.24 2.64
C ALA A 101 -9.81 24.68 1.46
N HIS A 102 -10.67 23.78 0.95
CA HIS A 102 -11.44 24.00 -0.28
C HIS A 102 -12.95 24.13 -0.03
N LYS A 103 -13.35 24.64 1.14
CA LYS A 103 -14.77 24.76 1.57
C LYS A 103 -15.67 25.41 0.52
N LYS A 104 -15.19 26.46 -0.17
CA LYS A 104 -15.95 27.20 -1.20
C LYS A 104 -16.14 26.38 -2.49
N ALA A 105 -15.10 25.69 -2.94
CA ALA A 105 -15.14 24.86 -4.17
C ALA A 105 -15.91 23.54 -3.97
N ILE A 106 -15.96 23.03 -2.74
CA ILE A 106 -16.65 21.77 -2.42
C ILE A 106 -18.15 21.97 -2.22
N ALA A 107 -18.60 23.20 -1.90
CA ALA A 107 -20.01 23.52 -1.77
C ALA A 107 -20.80 23.24 -3.07
N SER A 108 -20.17 23.44 -4.23
CA SER A 108 -20.73 23.20 -5.56
C SER A 108 -20.40 21.83 -6.16
N HIS A 109 -19.65 20.96 -5.44
CA HIS A 109 -19.21 19.69 -6.00
C HIS A 109 -20.34 18.64 -5.93
N PRO A 110 -20.62 17.90 -7.03
CA PRO A 110 -21.72 16.92 -7.07
C PRO A 110 -21.50 15.68 -6.20
N PHE A 111 -20.26 15.43 -5.77
CA PHE A 111 -19.89 14.26 -4.98
C PHE A 111 -19.83 14.64 -3.50
N ARG A 112 -20.91 14.34 -2.76
CA ARG A 112 -21.00 14.54 -1.32
C ARG A 112 -20.82 13.20 -0.62
N SER A 113 -19.83 13.09 0.24
CA SER A 113 -19.67 11.92 1.11
C SER A 113 -20.85 11.84 2.08
N ILE A 114 -21.63 10.77 1.93
CA ILE A 114 -22.72 10.38 2.83
C ILE A 114 -22.03 9.99 4.15
N LEU A 115 -22.30 10.71 5.24
CA LEU A 115 -21.68 10.59 6.60
C LEU A 115 -20.37 11.38 6.87
N PHE A 116 -19.96 12.32 6.02
CA PHE A 116 -18.86 13.22 6.40
C PHE A 116 -19.27 14.19 7.54
N PRO A 117 -18.44 14.44 8.58
CA PRO A 117 -17.08 13.94 8.84
C PRO A 117 -17.03 12.69 9.75
N TYR A 118 -18.17 12.23 10.27
CA TYR A 118 -18.24 11.14 11.25
C TYR A 118 -17.62 9.84 10.73
N ALA A 119 -17.81 9.52 9.45
CA ALA A 119 -17.21 8.34 8.83
C ALA A 119 -15.67 8.36 8.95
N ASN A 120 -15.02 9.51 8.71
CA ASN A 120 -13.56 9.61 8.80
C ASN A 120 -13.05 9.42 10.24
N TYR A 121 -13.72 10.00 11.22
CA TYR A 121 -13.36 9.81 12.63
C TYR A 121 -13.61 8.38 13.10
N LEU A 122 -14.73 7.76 12.68
CA LEU A 122 -15.04 6.37 12.99
C LEU A 122 -13.99 5.42 12.40
N THR A 123 -13.61 5.61 11.13
CA THR A 123 -12.55 4.81 10.50
C THR A 123 -11.21 5.02 11.19
N MET A 124 -10.87 6.25 11.58
CA MET A 124 -9.62 6.54 12.29
C MET A 124 -9.60 5.88 13.67
N ALA A 125 -10.70 5.95 14.42
CA ALA A 125 -10.85 5.28 15.70
C ALA A 125 -10.76 3.75 15.56
N PHE A 126 -11.37 3.19 14.52
CA PHE A 126 -11.28 1.77 14.21
C PHE A 126 -9.82 1.35 13.89
N LEU A 127 -9.11 2.10 13.06
CA LEU A 127 -7.70 1.81 12.75
C LEU A 127 -6.81 1.89 14.01
N ILE A 128 -7.04 2.85 14.90
CA ILE A 128 -6.34 2.94 16.18
C ILE A 128 -6.66 1.72 17.06
N CYS A 129 -7.93 1.29 17.11
CA CYS A 129 -8.33 0.09 17.84
C CYS A 129 -7.60 -1.15 17.32
N VAL A 130 -7.47 -1.31 16.00
CA VAL A 130 -6.71 -2.43 15.41
C VAL A 130 -5.23 -2.36 15.78
N LEU A 131 -4.60 -1.18 15.75
CA LEU A 131 -3.21 -1.02 16.17
C LEU A 131 -2.99 -1.39 17.64
N ILE A 132 -3.92 -1.01 18.52
CA ILE A 132 -3.90 -1.38 19.93
C ILE A 132 -4.04 -2.90 20.07
N GLY A 133 -4.98 -3.51 19.34
CA GLY A 133 -5.16 -4.96 19.33
C GLY A 133 -3.91 -5.72 18.85
N MET A 134 -3.22 -5.19 17.82
CA MET A 134 -1.95 -5.74 17.34
C MET A 134 -0.80 -5.57 18.33
N TYR A 135 -0.81 -4.52 19.15
CA TYR A 135 0.21 -4.33 20.17
C TYR A 135 0.10 -5.35 21.31
N PHE A 136 -1.13 -5.75 21.65
CA PHE A 136 -1.39 -6.74 22.71
C PHE A 136 -1.25 -8.21 22.27
N ASN A 137 -1.11 -8.48 20.97
CA ASN A 137 -1.07 -9.82 20.37
C ASN A 137 0.32 -10.19 19.87
#